data_AF-A0A9Q7VXK5-F1
#
_entry.id   AF-A0A9Q7VXK5-F1
#
_cell.length_a   1.000
_cell.length_b   1.000
_cell.length_c   1.000
_cell.angle_alpha   90.00
_cell.angle_beta   90.00
_cell.angle_gamma   90.00
#
_symmetry.space_group_name_H-M   'P 1'
#
loop_
_entity.id
_entity.type
_entity.pdbx_description
1 polymer ?
#
loop_
_entity_poly.entity_id
_entity_poly.type
_entity_poly.pdbx_seq_one_letter_code
_entity_poly.pdbx_strand_id
1 'polypeptide(L)' 'MAAKVEYVVVDGCIQDGAEVVRAGEVYVPPSTEVRDLLLEEGKITKRGKLDAAQGEDD' A
#
# COMPACT_ATOMS: atom_id res chain seq x y z
N MET A 1 -20.81 3.62 -5.56
CA MET A 1 -19.82 2.55 -5.82
C MET A 1 -18.62 2.84 -4.95
N ALA A 2 -18.28 1.96 -4.01
CA ALA A 2 -17.26 2.23 -2.99
C ALA A 2 -15.89 2.41 -3.65
N ALA A 3 -15.28 3.59 -3.44
CA ALA A 3 -13.91 3.82 -3.82
C ALA A 3 -13.03 2.80 -3.07
N LYS A 4 -12.50 1.81 -3.79
CA LYS A 4 -11.48 0.92 -3.26
C LYS A 4 -10.27 1.80 -2.97
N VAL A 5 -10.02 2.10 -1.70
CA VAL A 5 -8.82 2.84 -1.31
C VAL A 5 -7.64 1.95 -1.66
N GLU A 6 -6.85 2.39 -2.63
CA GLU A 6 -5.64 1.69 -3.04
C GLU A 6 -4.52 1.99 -2.04
N TYR A 7 -3.79 0.95 -1.62
CA TYR A 7 -2.61 1.07 -0.78
C TYR A 7 -1.39 0.70 -1.60
N VAL A 8 -0.22 1.20 -1.22
CA VAL A 8 1.06 0.85 -1.86
C VAL A 8 1.96 0.29 -0.78
N VAL A 9 2.65 -0.80 -1.07
CA VAL A 9 3.69 -1.34 -0.19
C VAL A 9 4.87 -0.38 -0.23
N VAL A 10 5.30 0.12 0.93
CA VAL A 10 6.44 1.04 1.04
C VAL A 10 7.65 0.36 1.66
N ASP A 11 7.43 -0.70 2.42
CA ASP A 11 8.49 -1.44 3.08
C ASP A 11 8.31 -2.95 2.93
N GLY A 12 9.37 -3.61 2.43
CA GLY A 12 9.43 -5.05 2.27
C GLY A 12 8.54 -5.63 1.16
N CYS A 13 7.93 -6.78 1.45
CA CYS A 13 6.96 -7.43 0.57
C CYS A 13 5.85 -8.04 1.42
N ILE A 14 4.64 -8.06 0.86
CA ILE A 14 3.45 -8.57 1.51
C ILE A 14 3.06 -9.84 0.80
N GLN A 15 3.02 -10.93 1.55
CA GLN A 15 2.54 -12.20 1.06
C GLN A 15 1.07 -12.34 1.43
N ASP A 16 0.19 -12.22 0.43
CA ASP A 16 -1.24 -12.48 0.57
C ASP A 16 -1.56 -13.82 -0.09
N GLY A 17 -1.53 -14.87 0.72
CA GLY A 17 -1.69 -16.24 0.24
C GLY A 17 -0.61 -16.65 -0.76
N ALA A 18 -0.99 -16.72 -2.04
CA ALA A 18 -0.10 -17.08 -3.16
C ALA A 18 0.47 -15.87 -3.90
N GLU A 19 -0.05 -14.67 -3.65
CA GLU A 19 0.44 -13.44 -4.26
C GLU A 19 1.48 -12.79 -3.35
N VAL A 20 2.57 -12.30 -3.95
CA VAL A 20 3.61 -11.54 -3.25
C VAL A 20 3.68 -10.16 -3.87
N VAL A 21 3.21 -9.16 -3.13
CA VAL A 21 3.21 -7.75 -3.53
C VAL A 21 4.45 -7.07 -2.97
N ARG A 22 5.29 -6.52 -3.84
CA ARG A 22 6.57 -5.92 -3.44
C ARG A 22 6.43 -4.43 -3.15
N ALA A 23 7.40 -3.87 -2.44
CA ALA A 23 7.53 -2.43 -2.29
C ALA A 23 7.45 -1.70 -3.65
N GLY A 24 6.63 -0.65 -3.71
CA GLY A 24 6.27 0.10 -4.91
C GLY A 24 5.03 -0.42 -5.63
N GLU A 25 4.55 -1.62 -5.31
CA GLU A 25 3.34 -2.18 -5.92
C GLU A 25 2.07 -1.83 -5.14
N VAL A 26 0.96 -1.78 -5.87
CA VAL A 26 -0.36 -1.54 -5.29
C VAL A 26 -0.81 -2.80 -4.57
N TYR A 27 -1.06 -2.66 -3.28
CA TYR A 27 -1.65 -3.69 -2.45
C TYR A 27 -3.10 -3.33 -2.13
N VAL A 28 -3.99 -4.30 -2.33
CA VAL A 28 -5.39 -4.17 -1.93
C VAL A 28 -5.62 -5.13 -0.77
N PRO A 29 -5.68 -4.62 0.48
CA PRO A 29 -5.86 -5.48 1.63
C PRO A 29 -7.20 -6.23 1.54
N PRO A 30 -7.21 -7.55 1.82
CA PRO A 30 -8.42 -8.37 1.72
C PRO A 30 -9.46 -8.02 2.80
N SER A 31 -9.01 -7.49 3.94
CA SER A 31 -9.84 -7.13 5.09
C SER A 31 -9.33 -5.85 5.78
N THR A 32 -10.21 -5.18 6.53
CA THR A 32 -9.86 -3.99 7.30
C THR A 32 -8.84 -4.25 8.40
N GLU A 33 -8.84 -5.44 9.00
CA GLU A 33 -7.84 -5.83 10.02
C GLU A 33 -6.44 -5.91 9.43
N VAL A 34 -6.29 -6.56 8.28
CA VAL A 34 -5.00 -6.67 7.56
C VAL A 34 -4.51 -5.29 7.13
N ARG A 35 -5.41 -4.45 6.62
CA ARG A 35 -5.08 -3.07 6.28
C ARG A 35 -4.53 -2.31 7.49
N ASP A 36 -5.21 -2.37 8.63
CA ASP A 36 -4.81 -1.62 9.82
C ASP A 36 -3.47 -2.11 10.35
N LEU A 37 -3.28 -3.43 10.44
CA LEU A 37 -2.02 -4.02 10.88
C LEU A 37 -0.85 -3.57 10.00
N LEU A 38 -1.00 -3.62 8.67
CA LEU A 38 0.06 -3.24 7.74
C LEU A 38 0.32 -1.72 7.71
N LEU A 39 -0.72 -0.91 7.97
CA LEU A 39 -0.57 0.54 8.14
C LEU A 39 0.16 0.87 9.46
N GLU A 40 -0.19 0.18 10.53
CA GLU A 40 0.40 0.36 11.86
C GLU A 40 1.86 -0.11 11.89
N GLU A 41 2.18 -1.22 11.21
CA GLU A 41 3.56 -1.67 10.96
C GLU A 41 4.33 -0.75 9.99
N GLY A 42 3.65 0.15 9.27
CA GLY A 42 4.28 1.02 8.27
C GLY A 42 4.71 0.30 6.99
N LYS A 43 4.20 -0.92 6.74
CA LYS A 43 4.49 -1.70 5.53
C LYS A 43 3.75 -1.19 4.30
N ILE A 44 2.54 -0.66 4.49
CA ILE A 44 1.75 -0.04 3.42
C ILE A 44 1.39 1.40 3.74
N THR A 45 1.14 2.19 2.70
CA THR A 45 0.58 3.54 2.82
C THR A 45 -0.61 3.75 1.89
N LYS A 46 -1.46 4.73 2.20
CA LYS A 46 -2.59 5.10 1.32
C LYS A 46 -2.06 5.78 0.06
N ARG A 47 -2.35 5.21 -1.11
CA ARG A 47 -1.96 5.79 -2.41
C ARG A 47 -2.50 7.20 -2.61
N GLY A 48 -3.69 7.49 -2.07
CA GLY A 48 -4.35 8.81 -2.11
C GLY A 48 -3.68 9.90 -1.27
N LYS A 49 -2.53 9.64 -0.64
CA LYS A 49 -1.65 10.64 -0.02
C LYS A 49 -0.25 10.70 -0.65
N LEU A 50 -0.07 10.18 -1.86
CA LEU A 50 0.89 10.77 -2.78
C LEU A 50 0.18 11.92 -3.49
N ASP A 51 0.09 13.06 -2.81
CA ASP A 51 0.19 14.31 -3.56
C ASP A 51 1.50 14.24 -4.33
N ALA A 52 1.45 14.62 -5.59
CA ALA A 52 2.55 14.60 -6.55
C ALA A 52 3.75 15.45 -6.06
N ALA A 53 4.56 14.89 -5.17
CA ALA A 53 5.82 15.47 -4.75
C ALA A 53 6.85 14.34 -4.61
N GLN A 54 7.93 14.48 -5.40
CA GLN A 54 9.07 13.58 -5.64
C GLN A 54 8.84 12.54 -6.75
N GLY A 55 9.43 12.63 -7.95
CA GLY A 55 10.57 13.45 -8.38
C GLY A 55 10.29 14.27 -9.63
N GLU A 56 10.33 15.59 -9.45
CA GLU A 56 10.97 16.50 -10.41
C GLU A 56 12.00 17.24 -9.55
N ASP A 57 13.25 16.78 -9.58
CA ASP A 57 14.41 17.48 -9.03
C ASP A 57 15.63 17.08 -9.88
N ASP A 58 16.08 18.10 -10.64
CA ASP A 58 17.21 18.26 -11.60
C ASP A 58 17.15 17.61 -13.00
#